data_AF-A0A6B2UVS0-F1
#
_entry.id   AF-A0A6B2UVS0-F1
#
_cell.length_a   1.000
_cell.length_b   1.000
_cell.length_c   1.000
_cell.angle_alpha   90.00
_cell.angle_beta   90.00
_cell.angle_gamma   90.00
#
_symmetry.space_group_name_H-M   'P 1'
#
loop_
_entity.id
_entity.type
_entity.pdbx_description
1 polymer ?
#
loop_
_entity_poly.entity_id
_entity_poly.type
_entity_poly.pdbx_seq_one_letter_code
_entity_poly.pdbx_strand_id
1 'polypeptide(L)' 'MNSDTSATPGHREPGPEPSGAPEGPRGWTSAVVESPIGPLLLAATAAGLVRVAFHADARTAAR' A
#
# COMPACT_ATOMS: atom_id res chain seq x y z
N MET A 1 28.53 -28.00 -25.28
CA MET A 1 28.52 -26.53 -25.13
C MET A 1 27.11 -26.03 -25.40
N ASN A 2 26.20 -26.30 -24.48
CA ASN A 2 24.81 -25.82 -24.48
C ASN A 2 24.70 -24.77 -23.37
N SER A 3 24.62 -23.49 -23.77
CA SER A 3 24.48 -22.39 -22.83
C SER A 3 23.02 -22.25 -22.44
N ASP A 4 22.69 -22.68 -21.22
CA ASP A 4 21.55 -22.17 -20.47
C ASP A 4 21.77 -20.67 -20.24
N THR A 5 20.92 -19.83 -20.80
CA THR A 5 20.83 -18.41 -20.42
C THR A 5 19.40 -18.13 -20.03
N SER A 6 19.13 -18.34 -18.75
CA SER A 6 18.00 -17.76 -18.03
C SER A 6 18.15 -16.24 -18.03
N ALA A 7 17.44 -15.56 -18.92
CA ALA A 7 17.19 -14.13 -18.80
C ALA A 7 15.95 -13.95 -17.91
N THR A 8 16.19 -13.65 -16.63
CA THR A 8 15.18 -13.26 -15.65
C THR A 8 14.31 -12.13 -16.23
N PRO A 9 12.97 -12.22 -16.19
CA PRO A 9 12.12 -11.11 -16.59
C PRO A 9 12.35 -9.96 -15.60
N GLY A 10 12.69 -8.79 -16.13
CA GLY A 10 12.92 -7.59 -15.34
C GLY A 10 11.77 -7.32 -14.39
N HIS A 11 12.06 -7.36 -13.09
CA HIS A 11 11.20 -6.85 -12.05
C HIS A 11 11.14 -5.33 -12.22
N ARG A 12 10.15 -4.85 -12.98
CA ARG A 12 9.77 -3.45 -12.96
C ARG A 12 9.17 -3.21 -11.58
N GLU A 13 9.91 -2.56 -10.69
CA GLU A 13 9.33 -2.04 -9.45
C GLU A 13 8.13 -1.16 -9.84
N PRO A 14 6.91 -1.46 -9.36
CA PRO A 14 5.83 -0.51 -9.46
C PRO A 14 6.25 0.70 -8.63
N GLY A 15 6.41 1.86 -9.27
CA GLY A 15 6.38 3.14 -8.55
C GLY A 15 5.07 3.24 -7.75
N PRO A 16 4.94 4.19 -6.81
CA PRO A 16 3.77 4.29 -5.95
C PRO A 16 2.56 4.65 -6.82
N GLU A 17 1.91 3.64 -7.38
CA GLU A 17 0.57 3.76 -7.90
C GLU A 17 -0.25 4.19 -6.68
N PRO A 18 -0.98 5.33 -6.72
CA PRO A 18 -1.98 5.58 -5.72
C PRO A 18 -3.00 4.46 -5.91
N SER A 19 -2.78 3.36 -5.18
CA SER A 19 -3.54 2.13 -5.28
C SER A 19 -4.97 2.54 -5.05
N GLY A 20 -5.73 2.60 -6.15
CA GLY A 20 -7.16 2.77 -6.12
C GLY A 20 -7.67 1.82 -5.06
N ALA A 21 -8.34 2.40 -4.06
CA ALA A 21 -8.90 1.68 -2.95
C ALA A 21 -9.50 0.35 -3.47
N PRO A 22 -9.19 -0.81 -2.87
CA PRO A 22 -9.99 -1.97 -3.17
C PRO A 22 -11.42 -1.61 -2.79
N GLU A 23 -12.29 -1.41 -3.79
CA GLU A 23 -13.74 -1.38 -3.61
C GLU A 23 -14.14 -2.80 -3.20
N GLY A 24 -13.90 -3.10 -1.92
CA GLY A 24 -14.28 -4.35 -1.32
C GLY A 24 -15.81 -4.46 -1.37
N PRO A 25 -16.36 -5.65 -1.63
CA PRO A 25 -17.79 -5.87 -1.53
C PRO A 25 -18.17 -5.81 -0.05
N ARG A 26 -18.62 -4.63 0.42
CA ARG A 26 -19.40 -4.33 1.65
C ARG A 26 -19.13 -2.87 2.02
N GLY A 27 -20.07 -1.95 1.87
CA GLY A 27 -20.29 -0.69 2.63
C GLY A 27 -19.15 0.19 3.21
N TRP A 28 -17.88 -0.08 2.93
CA TRP A 28 -16.72 0.64 3.43
C TRP A 28 -15.67 0.77 2.34
N THR A 29 -14.94 1.88 2.39
CA THR A 29 -13.81 2.22 1.52
C THR A 29 -12.56 2.38 2.36
N SER A 30 -11.39 2.18 1.76
CA SER A 30 -10.10 2.34 2.45
C SER A 30 -9.06 3.02 1.58
N ALA A 31 -8.25 3.89 2.16
CA ALA A 31 -7.13 4.55 1.49
C ALA A 31 -5.90 4.61 2.40
N VAL A 32 -4.72 4.61 1.79
CA VAL A 32 -3.46 4.93 2.48
C VAL A 32 -3.12 6.40 2.22
N VAL A 33 -2.80 7.14 3.27
CA VAL A 33 -2.47 8.57 3.20
C VAL A 33 -1.13 8.82 3.88
N GLU A 34 -0.23 9.51 3.19
CA GLU A 34 1.04 9.96 3.76
C GLU A 34 0.82 11.00 4.86
N SER A 35 1.53 10.87 5.98
CA SER A 35 1.43 11.79 7.11
C SER A 35 2.78 12.01 7.79
N PRO A 36 2.95 13.06 8.62
CA PRO A 36 4.22 13.34 9.30
C PRO A 36 4.73 12.22 10.22
N ILE A 37 3.85 11.31 10.62
CA ILE A 37 4.12 10.17 11.50
C ILE A 37 4.21 8.84 10.73
N GLY A 38 4.23 8.91 9.41
CA GLY A 38 4.22 7.76 8.50
C GLY A 38 2.88 7.53 7.83
N PRO A 39 2.81 6.54 6.93
CA PRO A 39 1.59 6.23 6.19
C PRO A 39 0.48 5.73 7.13
N LEU A 40 -0.73 6.27 6.93
CA LEU A 40 -1.93 5.89 7.66
C LEU A 40 -2.89 5.16 6.74
N LEU A 41 -3.39 4.00 7.16
CA LEU A 41 -4.54 3.35 6.55
C LEU A 41 -5.82 3.90 7.19
N LEU A 42 -6.63 4.54 6.38
CA LEU A 42 -7.94 5.08 6.73
C LEU A 42 -9.02 4.19 6.14
N ALA A 43 -10.00 3.81 6.94
CA ALA A 43 -11.19 3.11 6.47
C ALA A 43 -12.46 3.82 6.94
N ALA A 44 -13.39 4.01 6.01
CA ALA A 44 -14.62 4.77 6.22
C ALA A 44 -15.83 4.05 5.65
N THR A 45 -17.00 4.36 6.21
CA THR A 45 -18.32 4.01 5.68
C THR A 45 -19.07 5.28 5.29
N ALA A 46 -20.28 5.16 4.75
CA ALA A 46 -21.15 6.31 4.52
C ALA A 46 -21.50 7.09 5.82
N ALA A 47 -21.42 6.45 6.99
CA ALA A 47 -21.66 7.10 8.28
C ALA A 47 -20.42 7.83 8.83
N GLY A 48 -19.24 7.61 8.25
CA GLY A 48 -17.99 8.23 8.67
C GLY A 48 -16.82 7.25 8.82
N LEU A 49 -15.73 7.77 9.39
CA LEU A 49 -14.48 7.05 9.60
C LEU A 49 -14.65 5.96 10.67
N VAL A 50 -14.23 4.73 10.37
CA VAL A 50 -14.39 3.57 11.26
C VAL A 50 -13.06 3.00 11.74
N ARG A 51 -11.94 3.28 11.06
CA ARG A 51 -10.61 2.85 11.49
C ARG A 51 -9.52 3.78 10.98
N VAL A 52 -8.54 4.01 11.86
CA VAL A 52 -7.23 4.56 11.54
C VAL A 52 -6.20 3.55 12.02
N ALA A 53 -5.34 3.09 11.12
CA ALA A 53 -4.25 2.18 11.45
C ALA A 53 -2.93 2.77 10.98
N PHE A 54 -1.94 2.72 11.86
CA PHE A 54 -0.58 3.14 11.56
C PHE A 54 0.13 2.03 10.80
N HIS A 55 0.64 2.34 9.61
CA HIS A 55 1.68 1.54 9.00
C HIS A 55 3.02 2.18 9.39
N ALA A 56 3.57 1.73 10.51
CA ALA A 56 4.94 2.08 10.83
C ALA A 56 5.86 1.34 9.84
N ASP A 57 6.64 2.09 9.07
CA ASP A 57 7.78 1.55 8.34
C ASP A 57 9.06 1.72 9.19
N ALA A 58 10.14 1.03 8.82
CA ALA A 58 11.39 1.09 9.56
C ALA A 58 11.98 2.51 9.66
N ARG A 59 11.62 3.42 8.73
CA ARG A 59 12.08 4.81 8.71
C ARG A 59 11.36 5.65 9.76
N THR A 60 10.10 5.36 10.04
CA THR A 60 9.25 6.09 10.99
C THR A 60 9.29 5.51 12.39
N ALA A 61 9.45 4.19 12.53
CA ALA A 61 9.57 3.52 13.83
C ALA A 61 10.88 3.85 14.58
N ALA A 62 11.92 4.30 13.89
CA ALA A 62 13.25 4.55 14.43
C ALA A 62 13.52 6.01 14.82
N ARG A 63 12.51 6.89 14.80
CA ARG A 63 12.63 8.31 15.17
C ARG A 63 12.30 8.60 16.62
#